data_AF-B4J9W3-F1
#
_entry.id   AF-B4J9W3-F1
#
_cell.length_a   1.000
_cell.length_b   1.000
_cell.length_c   1.000
_cell.angle_alpha   90.00
_cell.angle_beta   90.00
_cell.angle_gamma   90.00
#
_symmetry.space_group_name_H-M   'P 1'
#
loop_
_entity.id
_entity.type
_entity.pdbx_description
1 polymer ?
#
loop_
_entity_poly.entity_id
_entity_poly.type
_entity_poly.pdbx_seq_one_letter_code
_entity_poly.pdbx_strand_id
1 'polypeptide(L)'
;MAIGCAAPAVLLSFLVFEFTKLTVFMVTLALLILGAAYQFMVFMSRAKYSESGALLDSGNDLDMEGGIAEHVKDLIILTSGTLLLSLISNYFWMVLLLAPIRAAWMLWGAVIQPWLSSRNAAEEPEVDEKKQRKLDRKMRRMR
;
A
#
# COMPACT_ATOMS: atom_id res chain seq x y z
N MET A 1 19.12 2.98 -1.51
CA MET A 1 18.88 1.65 -2.11
C MET A 1 18.26 1.71 -3.52
N ALA A 2 17.16 2.43 -3.74
CA ALA A 2 16.47 2.50 -5.04
C ALA A 2 17.37 2.88 -6.24
N ILE A 3 18.12 3.98 -6.15
CA ILE A 3 19.01 4.43 -7.23
C ILE A 3 20.23 3.50 -7.40
N GLY A 4 20.71 2.90 -6.31
CA GLY A 4 21.92 2.07 -6.28
C GLY A 4 21.76 0.70 -6.95
N CYS A 5 20.55 0.14 -7.00
CA CYS A 5 20.27 -1.10 -7.73
C CYS A 5 19.82 -0.86 -9.17
N ALA A 6 19.10 0.23 -9.42
CA ALA A 6 18.52 0.55 -10.71
C ALA A 6 19.58 0.86 -11.77
N ALA A 7 20.57 1.71 -11.45
CA ALA A 7 21.58 2.10 -12.44
C ALA A 7 22.46 0.91 -12.91
N PRO A 8 23.01 0.05 -12.03
CA PRO A 8 23.75 -1.14 -12.48
C PRO A 8 22.89 -2.13 -13.24
N ALA A 9 21.65 -2.37 -12.81
CA ALA A 9 20.75 -3.31 -13.48
C ALA A 9 20.40 -2.85 -14.91
N VAL A 10 20.13 -1.54 -15.07
CA VAL A 10 19.89 -0.93 -16.37
C VAL A 10 21.15 -1.03 -17.24
N LEU A 11 22.31 -0.62 -16.74
CA LEU A 11 23.57 -0.66 -17.49
C LEU A 11 23.96 -2.09 -17.90
N LEU A 12 23.82 -3.08 -17.02
CA LEU A 12 24.09 -4.47 -17.34
C LEU A 12 23.12 -5.00 -18.40
N SER A 13 21.84 -4.64 -18.29
CA SER A 13 20.82 -4.97 -19.30
C SER A 13 21.18 -4.37 -20.66
N PHE A 14 21.70 -3.13 -20.68
CA PHE A 14 22.19 -2.48 -21.90
C PHE A 14 23.39 -3.17 -22.55
N LEU A 15 24.28 -3.75 -21.74
CA LEU A 15 25.56 -4.29 -22.22
C LEU A 15 25.51 -5.78 -22.56
N VAL A 16 24.64 -6.56 -21.91
CA VAL A 16 24.71 -8.03 -21.93
C VAL A 16 23.48 -8.68 -22.58
N PHE A 17 22.32 -8.03 -22.56
CA PHE A 17 21.05 -8.66 -22.96
C PHE A 17 20.42 -8.00 -24.18
N GLU A 18 19.70 -8.78 -24.98
CA GLU A 18 18.89 -8.23 -26.07
C GLU A 18 17.68 -7.46 -25.51
N PHE A 19 17.47 -6.25 -26.02
CA PHE A 19 16.32 -5.42 -25.66
C PHE A 19 15.02 -5.96 -26.22
N THR A 20 14.35 -6.81 -25.44
CA THR A 20 12.95 -7.10 -25.70
C THR A 20 12.08 -5.90 -25.27
N LYS A 21 11.01 -5.64 -26.02
CA LYS A 21 10.05 -4.57 -25.69
C LYS A 21 9.48 -4.72 -24.27
N LEU A 22 9.32 -5.97 -23.83
CA LEU A 22 8.85 -6.30 -22.48
C LEU A 22 9.87 -5.89 -21.42
N THR A 23 11.16 -6.21 -21.61
CA THR A 23 12.22 -5.82 -20.65
C THR A 23 12.31 -4.30 -20.52
N VAL A 24 12.28 -3.55 -21.63
CA VAL A 24 12.27 -2.08 -21.59
C VAL A 24 11.08 -1.57 -20.79
N PHE A 25 9.87 -2.03 -21.13
CA PHE A 25 8.66 -1.62 -20.44
C PHE A 25 8.71 -1.89 -18.93
N MET A 26 9.13 -3.11 -18.54
CA MET A 26 9.19 -3.51 -17.13
C MET A 26 10.23 -2.72 -16.35
N VAL A 27 11.41 -2.45 -16.93
CA VAL A 27 12.42 -1.60 -16.33
C VAL A 27 11.93 -0.17 -16.17
N THR A 28 11.30 0.42 -17.20
CA THR A 28 10.71 1.77 -17.10
C THR A 28 9.63 1.83 -16.02
N LEU A 29 8.75 0.82 -15.95
CA LEU A 29 7.74 0.71 -14.90
C LEU A 29 8.36 0.66 -13.50
N ALA A 30 9.39 -0.18 -13.31
CA ALA A 30 10.09 -0.29 -12.04
C ALA A 30 10.76 1.03 -11.62
N LEU A 31 11.37 1.75 -12.57
CA LEU A 31 11.94 3.09 -12.31
C LEU A 31 10.88 4.10 -11.89
N LEU A 32 9.72 4.09 -12.54
CA LEU A 32 8.59 4.95 -12.17
C LEU A 32 8.07 4.62 -10.76
N ILE A 33 7.93 3.34 -10.42
CA ILE A 33 7.52 2.90 -9.08
C ILE A 33 8.53 3.38 -8.03
N LEU A 34 9.83 3.17 -8.25
CA LEU A 34 10.88 3.61 -7.33
C LEU A 34 10.90 5.13 -7.18
N GLY A 35 10.77 5.87 -8.30
CA GLY A 35 10.72 7.32 -8.30
C GLY A 35 9.51 7.86 -7.55
N ALA A 36 8.32 7.32 -7.81
CA ALA A 36 7.09 7.69 -7.14
C ALA A 36 7.13 7.37 -5.63
N ALA A 37 7.61 6.18 -5.25
CA ALA A 37 7.74 5.79 -3.85
C ALA A 37 8.73 6.68 -3.09
N TYR A 38 9.86 7.03 -3.71
CA TYR A 38 10.82 7.96 -3.13
C TYR A 38 10.22 9.36 -2.95
N GLN A 39 9.58 9.91 -4.00
CA GLN A 39 8.93 11.22 -3.92
C GLN A 39 7.82 11.25 -2.86
N PHE A 40 7.06 10.16 -2.74
CA PHE A 40 6.03 10.03 -1.73
C PHE A 40 6.60 10.07 -0.30
N MET A 41 7.70 9.35 -0.02
CA MET A 41 8.37 9.42 1.29
C MET A 41 8.92 10.81 1.58
N VAL A 42 9.54 11.46 0.59
CA VAL A 42 10.06 12.83 0.74
C VAL A 42 8.93 13.82 1.00
N PHE A 43 7.79 13.68 0.32
CA PHE A 43 6.62 14.51 0.57
C PHE A 43 6.08 14.31 1.99
N MET A 44 6.01 13.06 2.45
CA MET A 44 5.50 12.69 3.76
C MET A 44 6.38 13.20 4.92
N SER A 45 7.70 13.25 4.74
CA SER A 45 8.65 13.65 5.79
C SER A 45 8.90 15.16 5.85
N ARG A 46 8.32 15.96 4.95
CA ARG A 46 8.59 17.41 4.88
C ARG A 46 7.75 18.19 5.88
N ALA A 47 8.43 18.98 6.70
CA ALA A 47 7.80 19.99 7.53
C ALA A 47 7.17 21.12 6.69
N LYS A 48 6.01 21.60 7.10
CA LYS A 48 5.30 22.75 6.53
C LYS A 48 5.34 23.90 7.52
N TYR A 49 5.67 25.08 7.02
CA TYR A 49 5.75 26.30 7.81
C TYR A 49 4.74 27.32 7.28
N SER A 50 4.27 28.18 8.16
CA SER A 50 3.47 29.35 7.82
C SER A 50 4.35 30.48 7.26
N GLU A 51 3.71 31.50 6.68
CA GLU A 51 4.41 32.67 6.12
C GLU A 51 5.22 33.46 7.18
N SER A 52 4.83 33.38 8.46
CA SER A 52 5.58 33.97 9.57
C SER A 52 6.74 33.11 10.07
N GLY A 53 6.94 31.93 9.47
CA GLY A 53 7.96 30.95 9.88
C GLY A 53 7.53 30.02 11.02
N ALA A 54 6.30 30.14 11.53
CA ALA A 54 5.81 29.20 12.55
C ALA A 54 5.53 27.82 11.93
N LEU A 55 5.90 26.74 12.62
CA LEU A 55 5.70 25.36 12.18
C LEU A 55 4.21 25.00 12.18
N LEU A 56 3.70 24.53 11.04
CA LEU A 56 2.32 24.07 10.88
C LEU A 56 2.20 22.55 10.99
N ASP A 57 3.16 21.84 10.42
CA ASP A 57 3.23 20.38 10.37
C ASP A 57 4.71 19.99 10.37
N SER A 58 5.14 19.10 11.26
CA SER A 58 6.52 18.63 11.30
C SER A 58 6.86 17.64 10.19
N GLY A 59 5.87 17.18 9.43
CA GLY A 59 5.99 15.99 8.61
C GLY A 59 5.82 14.74 9.46
N ASN A 60 5.56 13.62 8.79
CA ASN A 60 5.36 12.33 9.44
C ASN A 60 6.70 11.59 9.59
N ASP A 61 6.86 10.93 10.74
CA ASP A 61 8.00 10.06 10.99
C ASP A 61 7.93 8.83 10.07
N LEU A 62 8.99 8.60 9.29
CA LEU A 62 9.07 7.49 8.36
C LEU A 62 9.35 6.17 9.08
N ASP A 63 9.87 6.21 10.30
CA ASP A 63 10.22 5.02 11.10
C ASP A 63 9.13 4.64 12.11
N MET A 64 7.99 5.32 12.07
CA MET A 64 6.80 4.97 12.86
C MET A 64 6.24 3.59 12.45
N GLU A 65 6.13 2.69 13.41
CA GLU A 65 5.61 1.32 13.23
C GLU A 65 4.13 1.34 12.86
N GLY A 66 3.73 0.55 11.85
CA GLY A 66 2.35 0.50 11.35
C GLY A 66 1.93 1.71 10.52
N GLY A 67 2.86 2.61 10.19
CA GLY A 67 2.63 3.75 9.32
C GLY A 67 2.58 3.38 7.84
N ILE A 68 1.99 4.25 7.01
CA ILE A 68 1.95 4.07 5.54
C ILE A 68 3.37 3.99 4.95
N ALA A 69 4.35 4.66 5.57
CA ALA A 69 5.75 4.65 5.15
C ALA A 69 6.35 3.23 5.13
N GLU A 70 5.92 2.35 6.02
CA GLU A 70 6.38 0.95 6.07
C GLU A 70 6.04 0.21 4.77
N HIS A 71 4.80 0.33 4.31
CA HIS A 71 4.37 -0.28 3.05
C HIS A 71 5.08 0.30 1.82
N VAL A 72 5.49 1.57 1.89
CA VAL A 72 6.26 2.21 0.82
C VAL A 72 7.71 1.70 0.82
N LYS A 73 8.31 1.48 1.99
CA LYS A 73 9.62 0.83 2.13
C LYS A 73 9.57 -0.60 1.56
N ASP A 74 8.54 -1.37 1.90
CA ASP A 74 8.33 -2.72 1.35
C ASP A 74 8.24 -2.69 -0.18
N LEU A 75 7.50 -1.72 -0.74
CA LEU A 75 7.40 -1.54 -2.19
C LEU A 75 8.76 -1.24 -2.84
N ILE A 76 9.58 -0.42 -2.20
CA ILE A 76 10.94 -0.09 -2.67
C ILE A 76 11.83 -1.33 -2.64
N ILE A 77 11.80 -2.10 -1.55
CA ILE A 77 12.59 -3.33 -1.41
C ILE A 77 12.15 -4.36 -2.44
N LEU A 78 10.85 -4.60 -2.58
CA LEU A 78 10.27 -5.52 -3.55
C LEU A 78 10.68 -5.17 -4.98
N THR A 79 10.56 -3.89 -5.36
CA THR A 79 10.87 -3.42 -6.72
C THR A 79 12.37 -3.49 -6.99
N SER A 80 13.21 -3.10 -6.01
CA SER A 80 14.66 -3.18 -6.10
C SER A 80 15.15 -4.63 -6.22
N GLY A 81 14.58 -5.54 -5.42
CA GLY A 81 14.87 -6.97 -5.49
C GLY A 81 14.43 -7.59 -6.82
N THR A 82 13.25 -7.19 -7.32
CA THR A 82 12.75 -7.64 -8.63
C THR A 82 13.67 -7.22 -9.76
N LEU A 83 14.18 -5.98 -9.76
CA LEU A 83 15.15 -5.51 -10.74
C LEU A 83 16.42 -6.37 -10.75
N LEU A 84 16.99 -6.68 -9.60
CA LEU A 84 18.19 -7.51 -9.50
C LEU A 84 17.92 -8.95 -9.93
N LEU A 85 16.82 -9.54 -9.49
CA LEU A 85 16.45 -10.91 -9.84
C LEU A 85 16.11 -11.05 -11.33
N SER A 86 15.57 -10.00 -11.95
CA SER A 86 15.24 -10.01 -13.38
C SER A 86 16.46 -10.21 -14.29
N LEU A 87 17.65 -9.84 -13.81
CA LEU A 87 18.93 -10.10 -14.49
C LEU A 87 19.27 -11.59 -14.56
N ILE A 88 18.75 -12.39 -13.63
CA ILE A 88 18.92 -13.84 -13.61
C ILE A 88 17.86 -14.50 -14.49
N SER A 89 16.61 -14.04 -14.41
CA SER A 89 15.51 -14.58 -15.20
C SER A 89 14.34 -13.60 -15.38
N ASN A 90 13.79 -13.53 -16.58
CA ASN A 90 12.60 -12.74 -16.88
C ASN A 90 11.35 -13.19 -16.11
N TYR A 91 11.29 -14.43 -15.59
CA TYR A 91 10.16 -14.86 -14.77
C TYR A 91 10.04 -14.06 -13.47
N PHE A 92 11.14 -13.48 -12.97
CA PHE A 92 11.11 -12.68 -11.76
C PHE A 92 10.33 -11.37 -11.88
N TRP A 93 10.01 -10.89 -13.10
CA TRP A 93 9.07 -9.78 -13.26
C TRP A 93 7.70 -10.05 -12.61
N MET A 94 7.31 -11.33 -12.49
CA MET A 94 6.08 -11.72 -11.82
C MET A 94 6.08 -11.39 -10.31
N VAL A 95 7.25 -11.25 -9.68
CA VAL A 95 7.37 -10.85 -8.26
C VAL A 95 6.75 -9.46 -8.04
N LEU A 96 6.78 -8.59 -9.05
CA LEU A 96 6.18 -7.27 -8.98
C LEU A 96 4.65 -7.32 -8.80
N LEU A 97 3.98 -8.43 -9.15
CA LEU A 97 2.55 -8.64 -8.90
C LEU A 97 2.20 -8.70 -7.41
N LEU A 98 3.16 -8.93 -6.52
CA LEU A 98 2.93 -8.85 -5.08
C LEU A 98 2.51 -7.43 -4.64
N ALA A 99 2.96 -6.38 -5.33
CA ALA A 99 2.58 -5.00 -5.03
C ALA A 99 1.06 -4.75 -5.20
N PRO A 100 0.43 -5.00 -6.37
CA PRO A 100 -1.01 -4.81 -6.53
C PRO A 100 -1.83 -5.78 -5.67
N ILE A 101 -1.35 -7.02 -5.44
CA ILE A 101 -2.01 -7.95 -4.52
C ILE A 101 -2.05 -7.37 -3.09
N ARG A 102 -0.92 -6.85 -2.60
CA ARG A 102 -0.85 -6.20 -1.28
C ARG A 102 -1.75 -4.98 -1.20
N ALA A 103 -1.76 -4.13 -2.23
CA ALA A 103 -2.63 -2.95 -2.30
C ALA A 103 -4.12 -3.33 -2.27
N ALA A 104 -4.52 -4.36 -3.02
CA ALA A 104 -5.89 -4.88 -3.01
C ALA A 104 -6.28 -5.44 -1.64
N TRP A 105 -5.38 -6.16 -0.97
CA TRP A 105 -5.62 -6.67 0.38
C TRP A 105 -5.84 -5.55 1.40
N MET A 106 -5.02 -4.49 1.34
CA MET A 106 -5.19 -3.31 2.19
C MET A 106 -6.49 -2.56 1.91
N LEU A 107 -6.82 -2.34 0.62
CA LEU A 107 -8.05 -1.69 0.22
C LEU A 107 -9.29 -2.47 0.67
N TRP A 108 -9.23 -3.80 0.61
CA TRP A 108 -10.29 -4.68 1.08
C TRP A 108 -10.58 -4.46 2.56
N GLY A 109 -9.56 -4.56 3.41
CA GLY A 109 -9.73 -4.40 4.87
C GLY A 109 -10.04 -2.98 5.31
N ALA A 110 -9.46 -1.97 4.66
CA ALA A 110 -9.57 -0.57 5.08
C ALA A 110 -10.82 0.14 4.56
N VAL A 111 -11.31 -0.20 3.36
CA VAL A 111 -12.38 0.55 2.69
C VAL A 111 -13.56 -0.34 2.36
N ILE A 112 -13.33 -1.45 1.65
CA ILE A 112 -14.42 -2.24 1.06
C ILE A 112 -15.22 -2.98 2.14
N GLN A 113 -14.54 -3.68 3.06
CA GLN A 113 -15.19 -4.44 4.11
C GLN A 113 -15.98 -3.53 5.08
N PRO A 114 -15.42 -2.42 5.60
CA PRO A 114 -16.19 -1.49 6.44
C PRO A 114 -17.38 -0.87 5.72
N TRP A 115 -17.22 -0.49 4.44
CA TRP A 115 -18.31 0.09 3.64
C TRP A 115 -19.45 -0.92 3.38
N LEU A 116 -19.12 -2.17 3.10
CA LEU A 116 -20.14 -3.22 2.92
C LEU A 116 -20.85 -3.53 4.24
N SER A 117 -20.11 -3.55 5.34
CA SER A 117 -20.67 -3.81 6.68
C SER A 117 -21.60 -2.68 7.13
N SER A 118 -21.25 -1.41 6.86
CA SER A 118 -22.12 -0.27 7.18
C SER A 118 -23.38 -0.23 6.32
N ARG A 119 -23.29 -0.65 5.05
CA ARG A 119 -24.46 -0.80 4.19
C ARG A 119 -25.40 -1.90 4.67
N ASN A 120 -24.86 -3.05 5.07
CA ASN A 120 -25.66 -4.17 5.56
C ASN A 120 -26.28 -3.90 6.94
N ALA A 121 -25.60 -3.12 7.80
CA ALA A 121 -26.17 -2.67 9.07
C ALA A 121 -27.34 -1.67 8.89
N ALA A 122 -27.39 -0.95 7.77
CA ALA A 122 -28.52 -0.12 7.40
C ALA A 122 -29.70 -0.91 6.79
N GLU A 123 -29.47 -2.18 6.42
CA GLU A 123 -30.47 -3.09 5.85
C GLU A 123 -30.98 -4.16 6.85
N GLU A 124 -30.59 -4.13 8.14
CA GLU A 124 -31.26 -4.98 9.13
C GLU A 124 -32.71 -4.52 9.36
N PRO A 125 -33.72 -5.35 9.02
CA PRO A 125 -35.09 -5.10 9.44
C PRO A 125 -35.17 -5.37 10.94
N GLU A 126 -35.74 -4.44 11.73
CA GLU A 126 -36.72 -4.59 12.84
C GLU A 126 -36.85 -5.92 13.65
N VAL A 127 -35.90 -6.86 13.61
CA VAL A 127 -36.10 -8.24 14.09
C VAL A 127 -35.80 -8.37 15.58
N ASP A 128 -35.10 -7.41 16.18
CA ASP A 128 -34.81 -7.50 17.62
C ASP A 128 -35.80 -6.76 18.52
N GLU A 129 -36.76 -5.98 18.01
CA GLU A 129 -37.83 -5.45 18.88
C GLU A 129 -38.74 -6.56 19.42
N LYS A 130 -39.08 -7.56 18.60
CA LYS A 130 -39.96 -8.67 19.03
C LYS A 130 -39.24 -9.65 19.96
N LYS A 131 -37.93 -9.87 19.77
CA LYS A 131 -37.09 -10.70 20.64
C LYS A 131 -36.77 -9.98 21.95
N GLN A 132 -36.42 -8.70 21.92
CA GLN A 132 -36.22 -7.87 23.11
C GLN A 132 -37.51 -7.72 23.92
N ARG A 133 -38.67 -7.48 23.29
CA ARG A 133 -39.97 -7.46 24.00
C ARG A 133 -40.33 -8.81 24.63
N LYS A 134 -39.93 -9.94 24.03
CA LYS A 134 -40.12 -11.27 24.64
C LYS A 134 -39.19 -11.48 25.84
N LEU A 135 -37.94 -11.05 25.76
CA LEU A 135 -36.98 -11.09 26.86
C LEU A 135 -37.43 -10.18 28.03
N ASP A 136 -37.90 -8.97 27.75
CA ASP A 136 -38.43 -8.04 28.75
C ASP A 136 -39.70 -8.56 29.42
N ARG A 137 -40.62 -9.17 28.65
CA ARG A 137 -41.79 -9.84 29.22
C ARG A 137 -41.42 -11.01 30.11
N LYS A 138 -40.31 -11.72 29.82
CA LYS A 138 -39.83 -12.83 30.64
C LYS A 138 -39.16 -12.33 31.93
N MET A 139 -38.37 -11.26 31.84
CA MET A 139 -37.73 -10.62 33.00
C MET A 139 -38.75 -10.01 33.95
N ARG A 140 -39.81 -9.35 33.45
CA ARG A 140 -40.92 -8.83 34.27
C ARG A 140 -41.74 -9.90 35.00
N ARG A 141 -41.67 -11.17 34.58
CA ARG A 141 -42.36 -12.29 35.25
C ARG A 141 -41.49 -12.98 36.31
N MET A 142 -40.19 -12.74 36.30
CA MET A 142 -39.22 -13.28 37.27
C MET A 142 -38.89 -12.28 38.39
N ARG A 143 -39.48 -11.09 38.36
CA ARG A 143 -39.39 -10.05 39.40
C ARG A 143 -40.72 -10.00 40.15
#